data_AF-A0A1R3HDJ5-F1
#
_entry.id   AF-A0A1R3HDJ5-F1
#
_cell.length_a   1.000
_cell.length_b   1.000
_cell.length_c   1.000
_cell.angle_alpha   90.00
_cell.angle_beta   90.00
_cell.angle_gamma   90.00
#
_symmetry.space_group_name_H-M   'P 1'
#
loop_
_entity.id
_entity.type
_entity.pdbx_description
1 polymer ?
#
loop_
_entity_poly.entity_id
_entity_poly.type
_entity_poly.pdbx_seq_one_letter_code
_entity_poly.pdbx_strand_id
1 'polypeptide(L)'
;MAAATTNDVTPNYDLIKDIQEFDRTKIGVKGLRDSGVASIPKFFIQPPEVLSTLKPPSETNTANIPVIDLQNIKSQTHRPEIIKQIKEAAKEWGFFQPDEVKAKYYERELLKAVAYSNNLDLYQAKTATWHDYLQLWMAPEERVAKVEDMPEVVRKEAVAWDGCVTKLTEDVMELLCEGIGLESSRFKELSCSGQRILVGAYYPPCPQPDLTLGRPPHTDSGTITIISNGEYNSVHHRVLANSYNEARISVTEFFSLSKWKEYGSFGPLPELVSAEKPALYRQFTLDEFFRTLSSKAIDSKSLVDKLKL
;
A
#
# COMPACT_ATOMS: atom_id res chain seq x y z
N MET A 1 -28.95 43.08 -11.96
CA MET A 1 -28.68 41.71 -11.46
C MET A 1 -27.71 41.05 -12.42
N ALA A 2 -26.47 40.82 -11.98
CA ALA A 2 -25.53 39.91 -12.61
C ALA A 2 -24.65 39.38 -11.47
N ALA A 3 -24.66 38.06 -11.29
CA ALA A 3 -23.95 37.35 -10.24
C ALA A 3 -22.44 37.38 -10.52
N ALA A 4 -21.66 37.80 -9.54
CA ALA A 4 -20.22 37.61 -9.53
C ALA A 4 -19.93 36.17 -9.08
N THR A 5 -19.53 35.33 -10.04
CA THR A 5 -18.87 34.06 -9.78
C THR A 5 -17.44 34.33 -9.33
N THR A 6 -17.13 34.01 -8.07
CA THR A 6 -15.75 33.80 -7.63
C THR A 6 -15.66 32.40 -7.06
N ASN A 7 -14.74 31.59 -7.60
CA ASN A 7 -13.67 31.02 -6.79
C ASN A 7 -12.63 30.42 -7.74
N ASP A 8 -11.59 31.21 -7.87
CA ASP A 8 -10.33 30.96 -8.56
C ASP A 8 -9.56 29.84 -7.83
N VAL A 9 -9.17 28.79 -8.57
CA VAL A 9 -8.33 27.70 -8.06
C VAL A 9 -6.90 27.98 -8.53
N THR A 10 -6.19 28.83 -7.80
CA THR A 10 -4.74 28.93 -7.86
C THR A 10 -4.16 28.18 -6.65
N PRO A 11 -3.32 27.13 -6.85
CA PRO A 11 -2.59 26.54 -5.73
C PRO A 11 -1.72 27.64 -5.12
N ASN A 12 -1.98 27.96 -3.85
CA ASN A 12 -1.26 29.01 -3.13
C ASN A 12 0.25 28.70 -3.17
N TYR A 13 1.05 29.62 -3.72
CA TYR A 13 2.49 29.48 -3.97
C TYR A 13 3.28 28.98 -2.73
N ASP A 14 2.80 29.28 -1.52
CA ASP A 14 3.37 28.78 -0.26
C ASP A 14 3.31 27.25 -0.11
N LEU A 15 2.25 26.59 -0.57
CA LEU A 15 2.07 25.14 -0.34
C LEU A 15 3.11 24.29 -1.07
N ILE A 16 3.34 24.60 -2.35
CA ILE A 16 4.32 23.87 -3.17
C ILE A 16 5.73 24.10 -2.65
N LYS A 17 6.04 25.32 -2.20
CA LYS A 17 7.33 25.64 -1.60
C LYS A 17 7.56 24.88 -0.29
N ASP A 18 6.54 24.80 0.58
CA ASP A 18 6.61 24.03 1.82
C ASP A 18 6.83 22.54 1.56
N ILE A 19 6.15 21.98 0.54
CA ILE A 19 6.34 20.59 0.10
C ILE A 19 7.76 20.38 -0.40
N GLN A 20 8.27 21.26 -1.27
CA GLN A 20 9.62 21.16 -1.82
C GLN A 20 10.70 21.24 -0.74
N GLU A 21 10.54 22.14 0.23
CA GLU A 21 11.49 22.29 1.33
C GLU A 21 11.49 21.04 2.22
N PHE A 22 10.32 20.53 2.57
CA PHE A 22 10.20 19.27 3.29
C PHE A 22 10.83 18.10 2.50
N ASP A 23 10.50 17.96 1.22
CA ASP A 23 11.00 16.87 0.37
C ASP A 23 12.53 16.89 0.22
N ARG A 24 13.12 18.09 0.13
CA ARG A 24 14.57 18.30 0.02
C ARG A 24 15.34 17.77 1.24
N THR A 25 14.71 17.74 2.41
CA THR A 25 15.35 17.21 3.63
C THR A 25 15.56 15.70 3.60
N LYS A 26 14.70 14.96 2.89
CA LYS A 26 14.70 13.48 2.83
C LYS A 26 14.54 12.76 4.18
N ILE A 27 14.21 13.49 5.25
CA ILE A 27 14.11 12.92 6.61
C ILE A 27 12.79 12.16 6.83
N GLY A 28 11.79 12.41 5.98
CA GLY A 28 10.45 11.82 6.11
C GLY A 28 9.64 12.40 7.26
N VAL A 29 8.48 11.82 7.51
CA VAL A 29 7.57 12.22 8.59
C VAL A 29 8.17 11.87 9.95
N LYS A 30 8.92 10.78 10.06
CA LYS A 30 9.65 10.43 11.28
C LYS A 30 10.65 11.53 11.66
N GLY A 31 11.52 11.94 10.75
CA GLY A 31 12.50 12.99 11.03
C GLY A 31 11.83 14.33 11.35
N LEU A 32 10.72 14.64 10.67
CA LEU A 32 9.90 15.80 11.01
C LEU A 32 9.33 15.70 12.43
N ARG A 33 8.83 14.54 12.85
CA ARG A 33 8.37 14.31 14.22
C ARG A 33 9.51 14.45 15.24
N ASP A 34 10.67 13.86 14.95
CA ASP A 34 11.85 13.88 15.82
C ASP A 34 12.42 15.30 16.00
N SER A 35 12.18 16.20 15.04
CA SER A 35 12.51 17.63 15.17
C SER A 35 11.67 18.39 16.21
N GLY A 36 10.67 17.74 16.81
CA GLY A 36 9.87 18.29 17.90
C GLY A 36 8.70 19.17 17.47
N VAL A 37 8.18 18.99 16.23
CA VAL A 37 7.03 19.77 15.75
C VAL A 37 5.81 19.61 16.65
N ALA A 38 5.26 20.74 17.09
CA ALA A 38 4.02 20.81 17.87
C ALA A 38 2.76 20.83 16.97
N SER A 39 2.90 21.26 15.72
CA SER A 39 1.82 21.30 14.73
C SER A 39 2.27 20.67 13.42
N ILE A 40 1.37 19.94 12.75
CA ILE A 40 1.67 19.37 11.44
C ILE A 40 1.66 20.47 10.35
N PRO A 41 2.55 20.41 9.35
CA PRO A 41 2.50 21.32 8.20
C PRO A 41 1.15 21.27 7.46
N LYS A 42 0.75 22.39 6.86
CA LYS A 42 -0.56 22.54 6.19
C LYS A 42 -0.81 21.50 5.12
N PHE A 43 0.22 21.08 4.38
CA PHE A 43 0.08 20.06 3.34
C PHE A 43 -0.25 18.66 3.87
N PHE A 44 -0.13 18.39 5.18
CA PHE A 44 -0.63 17.15 5.81
C PHE A 44 -2.07 17.25 6.31
N ILE A 45 -2.64 18.46 6.38
CA ILE A 45 -3.99 18.68 6.89
C ILE A 45 -4.98 18.22 5.83
N GLN A 46 -5.77 17.20 6.14
CA GLN A 46 -6.78 16.64 5.24
C GLN A 46 -7.94 17.63 5.04
N PRO A 47 -8.60 17.63 3.87
CA PRO A 47 -9.67 18.57 3.59
C PRO A 47 -10.91 18.26 4.44
N PRO A 48 -11.79 19.24 4.71
CA PRO A 48 -12.93 19.09 5.61
C PRO A 48 -13.85 17.91 5.27
N GLU A 49 -14.01 17.59 3.99
CA GLU A 49 -14.82 16.47 3.53
C GLU A 49 -14.26 15.14 4.05
N VAL A 50 -12.94 14.97 4.02
CA VAL A 50 -12.27 13.77 4.57
C VAL A 50 -12.34 13.77 6.10
N LEU A 51 -12.07 14.92 6.74
CA LEU A 51 -12.11 15.05 8.20
C LEU A 51 -13.51 14.77 8.77
N SER A 52 -14.58 15.14 8.06
CA SER A 52 -15.96 14.86 8.47
C SER A 52 -16.28 13.37 8.56
N THR A 53 -15.52 12.51 7.86
CA THR A 53 -15.63 11.05 7.94
C THR A 53 -14.81 10.44 9.08
N LEU A 54 -13.97 11.24 9.74
CA LEU A 54 -13.28 10.89 10.97
C LEU A 54 -14.25 11.14 12.12
N LYS A 55 -15.20 10.21 12.32
CA LYS A 55 -15.92 10.20 13.59
C LYS A 55 -14.90 9.98 14.71
N PRO A 56 -15.01 10.66 15.86
CA PRO A 56 -14.28 10.23 17.05
C PRO A 56 -14.62 8.75 17.29
N PRO A 57 -13.67 7.94 17.78
CA PRO A 57 -13.96 6.55 18.05
C PRO A 57 -15.15 6.50 19.01
N SER A 58 -16.33 6.11 18.52
CA SER A 58 -17.36 5.61 19.41
C SER A 58 -16.76 4.33 19.97
N GLU A 59 -16.49 4.31 21.28
CA GLU A 59 -16.41 3.04 21.97
C GLU A 59 -17.63 2.21 21.53
N THR A 60 -17.39 0.96 21.13
CA THR A 60 -18.33 -0.02 20.55
C THR A 60 -18.37 -0.11 19.01
N ASN A 61 -17.43 -0.86 18.44
CA ASN A 61 -17.71 -2.17 17.84
C ASN A 61 -16.40 -2.79 17.33
N THR A 62 -15.84 -3.71 18.11
CA THR A 62 -14.84 -4.66 17.62
C THR A 62 -15.53 -5.66 16.70
N ALA A 63 -15.76 -5.28 15.45
CA ALA A 63 -15.81 -6.29 14.40
C ALA A 63 -14.38 -6.84 14.29
N ASN A 64 -14.14 -7.97 14.95
CA ASN A 64 -12.88 -8.68 14.87
C ASN A 64 -12.61 -8.98 13.39
N ILE A 65 -11.59 -8.34 12.83
CA ILE A 65 -10.98 -8.80 11.60
C ILE A 65 -10.46 -10.21 11.92
N PRO A 66 -10.93 -11.27 11.24
CA PRO A 66 -10.49 -12.61 11.51
C PRO A 66 -8.97 -12.70 11.31
N VAL A 67 -8.29 -13.14 12.35
CA VAL A 67 -6.84 -13.38 12.36
C VAL A 67 -6.61 -14.77 11.77
N ILE A 68 -5.83 -14.84 10.69
CA ILE A 68 -5.42 -16.10 10.05
C ILE A 68 -4.24 -16.69 10.84
N ASP A 69 -4.39 -17.94 11.27
CA ASP A 69 -3.41 -18.71 12.04
C ASP A 69 -2.40 -19.42 11.12
N LEU A 70 -1.15 -18.95 11.10
CA LEU A 70 -0.05 -19.42 10.24
C LEU A 70 0.71 -20.63 10.84
N GLN A 71 0.06 -21.77 11.05
CA GLN A 71 0.75 -22.92 11.65
C GLN A 71 1.80 -23.49 10.67
N ASN A 72 3.12 -23.46 10.94
CA ASN A 72 3.92 -23.96 12.08
C ASN A 72 4.31 -22.97 13.22
N ILE A 73 3.59 -21.86 13.43
CA ILE A 73 3.83 -20.95 14.57
C ILE A 73 3.80 -21.62 15.97
N LYS A 74 3.22 -22.82 16.10
CA LYS A 74 3.09 -23.59 17.36
C LYS A 74 4.29 -24.48 17.70
N SER A 75 5.37 -24.47 16.91
CA SER A 75 6.62 -25.16 17.26
C SER A 75 7.23 -24.57 18.54
N GLN A 76 7.16 -25.30 19.66
CA GLN A 76 7.62 -24.83 20.97
C GLN A 76 9.13 -24.53 20.99
N THR A 77 9.89 -25.18 20.10
CA THR A 77 11.34 -25.04 19.98
C THR A 77 11.77 -23.83 19.14
N HIS A 78 10.97 -23.40 18.16
CA HIS A 78 11.35 -22.32 17.22
C HIS A 78 10.58 -21.01 17.44
N ARG A 79 9.42 -21.05 18.11
CA ARG A 79 8.57 -19.89 18.38
C ARG A 79 9.27 -18.76 19.15
N PRO A 80 10.10 -19.01 20.18
CA PRO A 80 10.78 -17.93 20.90
C PRO A 80 11.77 -17.15 20.04
N GLU A 81 12.49 -17.84 19.15
CA GLU A 81 13.46 -17.23 18.25
C GLU A 81 12.75 -16.45 17.13
N ILE A 82 11.63 -16.96 16.60
CA ILE A 82 10.78 -16.21 15.65
C ILE A 82 10.20 -14.95 16.31
N ILE A 83 9.71 -15.04 17.56
CA ILE A 83 9.21 -13.87 18.31
C ILE A 83 10.33 -12.86 18.56
N LYS A 84 11.53 -13.32 18.90
CA LYS A 84 12.71 -12.47 19.09
C LYS A 84 13.09 -11.77 17.79
N GLN A 85 13.21 -12.51 16.68
CA GLN A 85 13.54 -11.96 15.37
C GLN A 85 12.46 -10.98 14.86
N ILE A 86 11.18 -11.27 15.04
CA ILE A 86 10.10 -10.32 14.71
C ILE A 86 10.18 -9.07 15.59
N LYS A 87 10.49 -9.22 16.89
CA LYS A 87 10.60 -8.08 17.82
C LYS A 87 11.86 -7.24 17.57
N GLU A 88 12.97 -7.85 17.21
CA GLU A 88 14.23 -7.19 16.83
C GLU A 88 14.07 -6.53 15.47
N ALA A 89 13.53 -7.24 14.47
CA ALA A 89 13.13 -6.66 13.19
C ALA A 89 12.19 -5.48 13.42
N ALA A 90 11.08 -5.62 14.15
CA ALA A 90 10.14 -4.55 14.51
C ALA A 90 10.81 -3.33 15.16
N LYS A 91 11.87 -3.54 15.94
CA LYS A 91 12.67 -2.47 16.57
C LYS A 91 13.73 -1.87 15.65
N GLU A 92 14.21 -2.61 14.66
CA GLU A 92 15.35 -2.25 13.81
C GLU A 92 14.99 -2.06 12.33
N TRP A 93 13.70 -2.20 11.96
CA TRP A 93 13.19 -1.88 10.63
C TRP A 93 13.78 -0.54 10.20
N GLY A 94 14.23 -0.45 8.95
CA GLY A 94 15.09 0.62 8.42
C GLY A 94 14.64 2.08 8.66
N PHE A 95 13.48 2.31 9.28
CA PHE A 95 13.01 3.59 9.81
C PHE A 95 13.81 4.12 11.00
N PHE A 96 14.43 3.26 11.81
CA PHE A 96 15.21 3.68 12.99
C PHE A 96 16.69 3.95 12.70
N GLN A 97 17.12 3.75 11.46
CA GLN A 97 18.45 4.12 11.00
C GLN A 97 18.60 5.66 10.96
N PRO A 98 19.83 6.19 11.10
CA PRO A 98 20.09 7.61 10.90
C PRO A 98 19.55 8.11 9.56
N ASP A 99 19.09 9.36 9.50
CA ASP A 99 18.46 9.91 8.30
C ASP A 99 19.40 9.88 7.08
N GLU A 100 20.71 10.01 7.29
CA GLU A 100 21.73 9.93 6.23
C GLU A 100 21.81 8.52 5.60
N VAL A 101 21.51 7.48 6.37
CA VAL A 101 21.48 6.10 5.88
C VAL A 101 20.21 5.87 5.05
N LYS A 102 19.05 6.32 5.55
CA LYS A 102 17.77 6.23 4.84
C LYS A 102 17.74 7.06 3.57
N ALA A 103 18.36 8.24 3.58
CA ALA A 103 18.41 9.17 2.46
C ALA A 103 19.06 8.58 1.19
N LYS A 104 19.89 7.54 1.33
CA LYS A 104 20.46 6.78 0.21
C LYS A 104 19.42 6.05 -0.63
N TYR A 105 18.31 5.67 0.00
CA TYR A 105 17.20 4.95 -0.61
C TYR A 105 16.05 5.89 -0.99
N TYR A 106 16.21 7.20 -0.78
CA TYR A 106 15.13 8.16 -0.97
C TYR A 106 14.75 8.28 -2.45
N GLU A 107 13.58 7.74 -2.79
CA GLU A 107 13.08 7.65 -4.16
C GLU A 107 11.55 7.62 -4.18
N ARG A 108 10.94 8.29 -5.15
CA ARG A 108 9.48 8.35 -5.35
C ARG A 108 9.01 7.65 -6.61
N GLU A 109 9.93 7.10 -7.40
CA GLU A 109 9.60 6.24 -8.53
C GLU A 109 9.05 4.88 -8.09
N LEU A 110 7.79 4.60 -8.43
CA LEU A 110 7.11 3.33 -8.10
C LEU A 110 7.87 2.08 -8.57
N LEU A 111 8.54 2.18 -9.72
CA LEU A 111 9.24 1.06 -10.36
C LEU A 111 10.67 0.87 -9.86
N LYS A 112 11.14 1.69 -8.91
CA LYS A 112 12.45 1.48 -8.31
C LYS A 112 12.42 0.24 -7.41
N ALA A 113 13.41 -0.63 -7.61
CA ALA A 113 13.51 -1.90 -6.90
C ALA A 113 13.55 -1.72 -5.36
N VAL A 114 14.30 -0.74 -4.88
CA VAL A 114 14.35 -0.33 -3.46
C VAL A 114 14.04 1.16 -3.37
N ALA A 115 13.05 1.53 -2.55
CA ALA A 115 12.67 2.93 -2.36
C ALA A 115 12.21 3.21 -0.92
N TYR A 116 12.74 4.26 -0.33
CA TYR A 116 12.24 4.87 0.91
C TYR A 116 11.60 6.22 0.58
N SER A 117 10.37 6.45 1.03
CA SER A 117 9.75 7.78 0.94
C SER A 117 8.57 7.89 1.91
N ASN A 118 7.80 8.98 1.85
CA ASN A 118 6.56 9.12 2.63
C ASN A 118 5.29 8.96 1.77
N ASN A 119 5.10 9.82 0.79
CA ASN A 119 3.93 9.90 -0.09
C ASN A 119 4.43 9.79 -1.54
N LEU A 120 4.17 8.67 -2.23
CA LEU A 120 4.53 8.50 -3.64
C LEU A 120 3.99 9.64 -4.52
N ASP A 121 2.80 10.11 -4.19
CA ASP A 121 2.03 11.12 -4.89
C ASP A 121 2.17 12.52 -4.27
N LEU A 122 3.22 12.79 -3.49
CA LEU A 122 3.37 14.05 -2.71
C LEU A 122 3.09 15.33 -3.51
N TYR A 123 3.50 15.38 -4.78
CA TYR A 123 3.34 16.53 -5.67
C TYR A 123 2.02 16.53 -6.47
N GLN A 124 1.29 15.43 -6.45
CA GLN A 124 0.05 15.21 -7.22
C GLN A 124 -1.18 15.19 -6.32
N ALA A 125 -1.03 14.73 -5.08
CA ALA A 125 -2.06 14.70 -4.06
C ALA A 125 -2.42 16.12 -3.60
N LYS A 126 -3.70 16.31 -3.31
CA LYS A 126 -4.18 17.55 -2.68
C LYS A 126 -3.59 17.72 -1.28
N THR A 127 -3.37 16.62 -0.59
CA THR A 127 -2.93 16.56 0.80
C THR A 127 -2.08 15.31 1.03
N ALA A 128 -0.95 15.46 1.70
CA ALA A 128 -0.08 14.37 2.13
C ALA A 128 -0.63 13.64 3.37
N THR A 129 -0.05 12.49 3.66
CA THR A 129 -0.37 11.64 4.81
C THR A 129 0.82 11.40 5.73
N TRP A 130 0.52 11.14 6.99
CA TRP A 130 1.46 11.08 8.12
C TRP A 130 2.04 9.68 8.31
N HIS A 131 2.90 9.26 7.38
CA HIS A 131 3.63 8.00 7.45
C HIS A 131 4.92 8.07 6.62
N ASP A 132 5.86 7.18 6.89
CA ASP A 132 6.94 6.82 5.99
C ASP A 132 6.76 5.39 5.51
N TYR A 133 7.36 5.01 4.39
CA TYR A 133 7.40 3.62 3.94
C TYR A 133 8.74 3.25 3.29
N LEU A 134 9.06 1.97 3.33
CA LEU A 134 10.15 1.31 2.63
C LEU A 134 9.52 0.27 1.71
N GLN A 135 9.81 0.36 0.43
CA GLN A 135 9.36 -0.54 -0.62
C GLN A 135 10.53 -1.39 -1.11
N LEU A 136 10.31 -2.69 -1.23
CA LEU A 136 11.22 -3.67 -1.83
C LEU A 136 10.43 -4.48 -2.88
N TRP A 137 10.85 -4.40 -4.13
CA TRP A 137 10.36 -5.32 -5.16
C TRP A 137 10.96 -6.71 -4.91
N MET A 138 10.11 -7.72 -4.75
CA MET A 138 10.54 -9.10 -4.51
C MET A 138 10.40 -9.99 -5.74
N ALA A 139 9.54 -9.59 -6.68
CA ALA A 139 9.37 -10.19 -8.00
C ALA A 139 8.68 -9.17 -8.94
N PRO A 140 8.86 -9.24 -10.26
CA PRO A 140 9.55 -10.29 -11.02
C PRO A 140 11.08 -10.07 -11.09
N GLU A 141 11.81 -11.05 -11.66
CA GLU A 141 13.28 -11.06 -11.74
C GLU A 141 13.86 -9.80 -12.39
N GLU A 142 13.18 -9.24 -13.39
CA GLU A 142 13.59 -8.00 -14.05
C GLU A 142 13.48 -6.73 -13.18
N ARG A 143 12.76 -6.80 -12.05
CA ARG A 143 12.51 -5.67 -11.13
C ARG A 143 12.92 -5.93 -9.69
N VAL A 144 13.34 -7.15 -9.37
CA VAL A 144 13.64 -7.56 -7.99
C VAL A 144 14.74 -6.70 -7.40
N ALA A 145 14.55 -6.30 -6.15
CA ALA A 145 15.60 -5.72 -5.32
C ALA A 145 16.67 -6.78 -5.09
N LYS A 146 17.88 -6.51 -5.56
CA LYS A 146 19.01 -7.39 -5.24
C LYS A 146 19.30 -7.29 -3.74
N VAL A 147 19.62 -8.41 -3.12
CA VAL A 147 19.81 -8.50 -1.67
C VAL A 147 20.93 -7.58 -1.17
N GLU A 148 21.95 -7.37 -1.98
CA GLU A 148 23.05 -6.43 -1.74
C GLU A 148 22.64 -4.96 -1.80
N ASP A 149 21.59 -4.63 -2.55
CA ASP A 149 21.06 -3.27 -2.69
C ASP A 149 20.01 -2.95 -1.61
N MET A 150 19.49 -3.96 -0.91
CA MET A 150 18.55 -3.76 0.21
C MET A 150 19.25 -3.16 1.44
N PRO A 151 18.54 -2.42 2.31
CA PRO A 151 19.11 -1.99 3.58
C PRO A 151 19.54 -3.20 4.41
N GLU A 152 20.79 -3.20 4.87
CA GLU A 152 21.43 -4.33 5.55
C GLU A 152 20.60 -4.86 6.74
N VAL A 153 19.97 -3.94 7.48
CA VAL A 153 19.19 -4.23 8.68
C VAL A 153 17.87 -4.97 8.42
N VAL A 154 17.37 -4.99 7.18
CA VAL A 154 16.09 -5.68 6.85
C VAL A 154 16.22 -6.76 5.79
N ARG A 155 17.34 -6.85 5.08
CA ARG A 155 17.45 -7.70 3.87
C ARG A 155 17.21 -9.18 4.15
N LYS A 156 17.66 -9.70 5.30
CA LYS A 156 17.51 -11.11 5.65
C LYS A 156 16.05 -11.43 5.98
N GLU A 157 15.44 -10.56 6.78
CA GLU A 157 14.06 -10.67 7.25
C GLU A 157 13.08 -10.48 6.10
N ALA A 158 13.35 -9.54 5.19
CA ALA A 158 12.56 -9.30 3.99
C ALA A 158 12.52 -10.52 3.06
N VAL A 159 13.68 -11.14 2.79
CA VAL A 159 13.76 -12.36 1.97
C VAL A 159 13.06 -13.54 2.64
N ALA A 160 13.25 -13.70 3.96
CA ALA A 160 12.57 -14.76 4.71
C ALA A 160 11.04 -14.56 4.73
N TRP A 161 10.58 -13.32 4.87
CA TRP A 161 9.17 -12.94 4.83
C TRP A 161 8.54 -13.26 3.48
N ASP A 162 9.12 -12.78 2.37
CA ASP A 162 8.65 -13.04 1.00
C ASP A 162 8.51 -14.55 0.73
N GLY A 163 9.51 -15.33 1.13
CA GLY A 163 9.47 -16.79 0.97
C GLY A 163 8.35 -17.47 1.76
N CYS A 164 8.02 -16.96 2.95
CA CYS A 164 6.92 -17.51 3.78
C CYS A 164 5.55 -17.08 3.24
N VAL A 165 5.38 -15.79 2.98
CA VAL A 165 4.09 -15.21 2.57
C VAL A 165 3.73 -15.61 1.15
N THR A 166 4.70 -15.83 0.26
CA THR A 166 4.44 -16.37 -1.08
C THR A 166 3.76 -17.72 -1.02
N LYS A 167 4.25 -18.66 -0.19
CA LYS A 167 3.65 -20.00 -0.05
C LYS A 167 2.23 -19.92 0.48
N LEU A 168 2.02 -19.17 1.55
CA LEU A 168 0.68 -18.93 2.10
C LEU A 168 -0.26 -18.33 1.05
N THR A 169 0.24 -17.38 0.26
CA THR A 169 -0.57 -16.74 -0.78
C THR A 169 -0.95 -17.73 -1.86
N GLU A 170 -0.05 -18.60 -2.30
CA GLU A 170 -0.36 -19.66 -3.26
C GLU A 170 -1.47 -20.58 -2.72
N ASP A 171 -1.38 -21.03 -1.47
CA ASP A 171 -2.41 -21.85 -0.82
C ASP A 171 -3.77 -21.11 -0.77
N VAL A 172 -3.77 -19.82 -0.42
CA VAL A 172 -4.99 -19.00 -0.40
C VAL A 172 -5.57 -18.82 -1.81
N MET A 173 -4.74 -18.64 -2.84
CA MET A 173 -5.21 -18.50 -4.22
C MET A 173 -5.86 -19.78 -4.75
N GLU A 174 -5.34 -20.95 -4.38
CA GLU A 174 -5.95 -22.24 -4.71
C GLU A 174 -7.36 -22.34 -4.11
N LEU A 175 -7.51 -22.00 -2.82
CA LEU A 175 -8.81 -21.97 -2.14
C LEU A 175 -9.77 -20.94 -2.75
N LEU A 176 -9.27 -19.77 -3.16
CA LEU A 176 -10.08 -18.74 -3.82
C LEU A 176 -10.58 -19.22 -5.18
N CYS A 177 -9.76 -19.94 -5.95
CA CYS A 177 -10.17 -20.55 -7.21
C CYS A 177 -11.29 -21.58 -7.02
N GLU A 178 -11.08 -22.55 -6.13
CA GLU A 178 -12.09 -23.58 -5.83
C GLU A 178 -13.41 -22.96 -5.34
N GLY A 179 -13.32 -21.92 -4.51
CA GLY A 179 -14.48 -21.21 -3.96
C GLY A 179 -15.39 -20.56 -5.01
N ILE A 180 -14.89 -20.28 -6.21
CA ILE A 180 -15.66 -19.73 -7.34
C ILE A 180 -15.82 -20.73 -8.49
N GLY A 181 -15.59 -22.03 -8.22
CA GLY A 181 -15.81 -23.10 -9.19
C GLY A 181 -14.75 -23.21 -10.28
N LEU A 182 -13.56 -22.64 -10.07
CA LEU A 182 -12.41 -22.82 -10.97
C LEU A 182 -11.52 -23.96 -10.51
N GLU A 183 -10.72 -24.49 -11.44
CA GLU A 183 -9.57 -25.34 -11.10
C GLU A 183 -8.62 -24.60 -10.17
N SER A 184 -8.13 -25.27 -9.12
CA SER A 184 -7.29 -24.67 -8.08
C SER A 184 -6.02 -24.02 -8.63
N SER A 185 -5.46 -24.56 -9.73
CA SER A 185 -4.27 -24.01 -10.40
C SER A 185 -4.52 -22.73 -11.19
N ARG A 186 -5.77 -22.30 -11.36
CA ARG A 186 -6.10 -21.28 -12.37
C ARG A 186 -5.43 -19.93 -12.10
N PHE A 187 -5.41 -19.45 -10.85
CA PHE A 187 -4.69 -18.21 -10.50
C PHE A 187 -3.17 -18.36 -10.59
N LYS A 188 -2.63 -19.56 -10.35
CA LYS A 188 -1.20 -19.83 -10.52
C LYS A 188 -0.77 -19.76 -11.98
N GLU A 189 -1.60 -20.26 -12.89
CA GLU A 189 -1.38 -20.14 -14.34
C GLU A 189 -1.41 -18.69 -14.85
N LEU A 190 -2.01 -17.77 -14.09
CA LEU A 190 -1.98 -16.32 -14.34
C LEU A 190 -0.79 -15.61 -13.68
N SER A 191 0.06 -16.35 -12.98
CA SER A 191 1.12 -15.80 -12.15
C SER A 191 0.61 -14.68 -11.23
N CYS A 192 -0.53 -14.90 -10.54
CA CYS A 192 -1.08 -13.96 -9.55
C CYS A 192 -0.09 -13.62 -8.42
N SER A 193 0.92 -14.46 -8.19
CA SER A 193 2.03 -14.26 -7.26
C SER A 193 3.33 -13.80 -7.93
N GLY A 194 3.28 -13.43 -9.22
CA GLY A 194 4.45 -13.18 -10.05
C GLY A 194 4.98 -11.75 -9.99
N GLN A 195 4.16 -10.78 -9.60
CA GLN A 195 4.62 -9.46 -9.15
C GLN A 195 4.44 -9.36 -7.65
N ARG A 196 5.51 -9.03 -6.94
CA ARG A 196 5.50 -8.94 -5.48
C ARG A 196 6.24 -7.72 -5.01
N ILE A 197 5.60 -6.97 -4.14
CA ILE A 197 6.17 -5.78 -3.52
C ILE A 197 5.96 -5.87 -2.01
N LEU A 198 7.06 -5.93 -1.27
CA LEU A 198 7.05 -5.83 0.18
C LEU A 198 7.12 -4.36 0.59
N VAL A 199 6.20 -3.92 1.44
CA VAL A 199 6.11 -2.58 1.98
C VAL A 199 6.12 -2.63 3.50
N GLY A 200 7.17 -2.07 4.10
CA GLY A 200 7.16 -1.70 5.51
C GLY A 200 6.65 -0.26 5.63
N ALA A 201 5.59 -0.02 6.39
CA ALA A 201 5.10 1.33 6.66
C ALA A 201 5.29 1.68 8.13
N TYR A 202 5.70 2.92 8.38
CA TYR A 202 6.00 3.47 9.70
C TYR A 202 5.13 4.70 9.96
N TYR A 203 4.38 4.65 11.05
CA TYR A 203 3.45 5.69 11.47
C TYR A 203 3.94 6.34 12.77
N PRO A 204 4.69 7.46 12.70
CA PRO A 204 5.16 8.15 13.89
C PRO A 204 3.96 8.75 14.67
N PRO A 205 4.10 8.93 16.00
CA PRO A 205 3.14 9.71 16.79
C PRO A 205 2.82 11.05 16.11
N CYS A 206 1.54 11.35 15.94
CA CYS A 206 1.08 12.59 15.34
C CYS A 206 0.67 13.58 16.43
N PRO A 207 1.17 14.83 16.43
CA PRO A 207 0.74 15.84 17.40
C PRO A 207 -0.70 16.32 17.19
N GLN A 208 -1.25 16.14 15.98
CA GLN A 208 -2.61 16.55 15.61
C GLN A 208 -3.29 15.42 14.80
N PRO A 209 -3.54 14.24 15.40
CA PRO A 209 -3.99 13.06 14.68
C PRO A 209 -5.36 13.24 14.02
N ASP A 210 -6.21 14.12 14.57
CA ASP A 210 -7.54 14.41 14.02
C ASP A 210 -7.51 15.32 12.78
N LEU A 211 -6.34 15.83 12.39
CA LEU A 211 -6.17 16.68 11.20
C LEU A 211 -5.55 15.94 10.01
N THR A 212 -5.11 14.70 10.19
CA THR A 212 -4.42 13.94 9.12
C THR A 212 -4.76 12.46 9.14
N LEU A 213 -4.17 11.70 8.23
CA LEU A 213 -4.33 10.27 8.11
C LEU A 213 -2.95 9.62 7.95
N GLY A 214 -2.82 8.37 8.40
CA GLY A 214 -1.69 7.53 8.01
C GLY A 214 -1.81 7.11 6.54
N ARG A 215 -3.03 6.91 6.03
CA ARG A 215 -3.32 6.62 4.61
C ARG A 215 -4.77 7.00 4.28
N PRO A 216 -5.05 7.61 3.11
CA PRO A 216 -6.42 7.99 2.76
C PRO A 216 -7.30 6.73 2.52
N PRO A 217 -8.63 6.89 2.53
CA PRO A 217 -9.54 5.83 2.07
C PRO A 217 -9.19 5.38 0.65
N HIS A 218 -8.87 4.10 0.48
CA HIS A 218 -8.53 3.51 -0.81
C HIS A 218 -8.96 2.06 -0.86
N THR A 219 -8.95 1.49 -2.06
CA THR A 219 -8.94 0.04 -2.27
C THR A 219 -7.53 -0.35 -2.70
N ASP A 220 -7.15 -1.60 -2.47
CA ASP A 220 -5.98 -2.15 -3.16
C ASP A 220 -6.25 -2.25 -4.68
N SER A 221 -5.28 -2.78 -5.43
CA SER A 221 -5.32 -2.84 -6.90
C SER A 221 -6.62 -3.43 -7.47
N GLY A 222 -7.32 -4.29 -6.72
CA GLY A 222 -8.58 -4.89 -7.14
C GLY A 222 -8.41 -5.93 -8.24
N THR A 223 -7.19 -6.42 -8.46
CA THR A 223 -6.86 -7.41 -9.48
C THR A 223 -7.72 -8.67 -9.38
N ILE A 224 -7.87 -9.22 -8.16
CA ILE A 224 -8.70 -10.41 -7.90
C ILE A 224 -10.17 -10.13 -8.21
N THR A 225 -10.67 -8.94 -7.88
CA THR A 225 -12.05 -8.53 -8.19
C THR A 225 -12.33 -8.52 -9.68
N ILE A 226 -11.38 -8.03 -10.47
CA ILE A 226 -11.52 -7.96 -11.92
C ILE A 226 -11.49 -9.37 -12.54
N ILE A 227 -10.47 -10.18 -12.23
CA ILE A 227 -10.34 -11.52 -12.82
C ILE A 227 -11.44 -12.49 -12.37
N SER A 228 -11.98 -12.31 -11.16
CA SER A 228 -13.10 -13.11 -10.64
C SER A 228 -14.47 -12.63 -11.14
N ASN A 229 -14.52 -11.64 -12.04
CA ASN A 229 -15.75 -11.04 -12.53
C ASN A 229 -16.70 -10.59 -11.40
N GLY A 230 -16.15 -10.02 -10.32
CA GLY A 230 -16.92 -9.48 -9.20
C GLY A 230 -17.39 -10.50 -8.15
N GLU A 231 -16.99 -11.77 -8.24
CA GLU A 231 -17.24 -12.75 -7.16
C GLU A 231 -16.54 -12.34 -5.86
N TYR A 232 -15.34 -11.77 -5.96
CA TYR A 232 -14.60 -11.24 -4.83
C TYR A 232 -14.51 -9.72 -4.89
N ASN A 233 -14.75 -9.04 -3.78
CA ASN A 233 -14.82 -7.58 -3.72
C ASN A 233 -13.57 -6.98 -3.07
N SER A 234 -13.01 -5.95 -3.71
CA SER A 234 -11.98 -5.11 -3.10
C SER A 234 -12.67 -4.05 -2.23
N VAL A 235 -12.30 -4.00 -0.96
CA VAL A 235 -12.98 -3.17 0.04
C VAL A 235 -12.20 -1.91 0.35
N HIS A 236 -12.94 -0.82 0.57
CA HIS A 236 -12.35 0.43 1.02
C HIS A 236 -11.79 0.28 2.43
N HIS A 237 -10.57 0.73 2.61
CA HIS A 237 -9.90 0.78 3.89
C HIS A 237 -9.03 2.04 4.00
N ARG A 238 -8.66 2.40 5.23
CA ARG A 238 -7.86 3.59 5.54
C ARG A 238 -6.98 3.32 6.75
N VAL A 239 -5.96 4.16 6.93
CA VAL A 239 -5.13 4.14 8.15
C VAL A 239 -5.26 5.48 8.84
N LEU A 240 -5.77 5.47 10.08
CA LEU A 240 -5.85 6.67 10.91
C LEU A 240 -4.43 7.15 11.28
N ALA A 241 -4.29 8.46 11.48
CA ALA A 241 -3.05 8.99 12.04
C ALA A 241 -2.81 8.41 13.43
N ASN A 242 -1.55 8.19 13.78
CA ASN A 242 -1.19 7.56 15.04
C ASN A 242 -1.35 8.57 16.20
N SER A 243 -2.39 8.38 17.02
CA SER A 243 -2.66 9.19 18.22
C SER A 243 -1.92 8.73 19.47
N TYR A 244 -1.16 7.62 19.39
CA TYR A 244 -0.41 7.08 20.51
C TYR A 244 0.99 7.68 20.60
N ASN A 245 1.60 7.57 21.79
CA ASN A 245 2.95 8.07 22.04
C ASN A 245 4.07 7.19 21.46
N GLU A 246 3.74 5.96 21.05
CA GLU A 246 4.67 5.03 20.42
C GLU A 246 4.38 4.93 18.92
N ALA A 247 5.42 4.71 18.13
CA ALA A 247 5.27 4.51 16.69
C ALA A 247 4.58 3.17 16.38
N ARG A 248 3.77 3.15 15.32
CA ARG A 248 3.15 1.93 14.79
C ARG A 248 3.86 1.52 13.49
N ILE A 249 4.07 0.23 13.30
CA ILE A 249 4.64 -0.35 12.08
C ILE A 249 3.66 -1.35 11.50
N SER A 250 3.59 -1.43 10.16
CA SER A 250 2.94 -2.52 9.45
C SER A 250 3.83 -3.04 8.33
N VAL A 251 3.77 -4.34 8.07
CA VAL A 251 4.46 -5.01 6.97
C VAL A 251 3.41 -5.62 6.08
N THR A 252 3.38 -5.26 4.81
CA THR A 252 2.39 -5.71 3.83
C THR A 252 3.11 -6.17 2.58
N GLU A 253 2.68 -7.28 2.00
CA GLU A 253 3.20 -7.75 0.73
C GLU A 253 2.07 -7.80 -0.29
N PHE A 254 2.25 -7.07 -1.39
CA PHE A 254 1.27 -6.98 -2.47
C PHE A 254 1.60 -7.99 -3.55
N PHE A 255 0.64 -8.84 -3.86
CA PHE A 255 0.72 -9.83 -4.93
C PHE A 255 -0.13 -9.36 -6.11
N SER A 256 0.46 -9.37 -7.30
CA SER A 256 -0.22 -8.99 -8.53
C SER A 256 0.20 -9.88 -9.70
N LEU A 257 -0.61 -9.82 -10.76
CA LEU A 257 -0.44 -10.58 -11.99
C LEU A 257 0.86 -10.21 -12.70
N SER A 258 1.64 -11.21 -13.12
CA SER A 258 2.80 -10.98 -14.01
C SER A 258 2.62 -11.46 -15.45
N LYS A 259 1.76 -12.44 -15.74
CA LYS A 259 1.53 -12.96 -17.10
C LYS A 259 0.09 -13.43 -17.33
N TRP A 260 -0.54 -12.96 -18.40
CA TRP A 260 -1.72 -13.59 -19.01
C TRP A 260 -1.31 -14.15 -20.37
N LYS A 261 -1.79 -15.35 -20.75
CA LYS A 261 -1.37 -16.03 -21.99
C LYS A 261 -1.56 -15.15 -23.25
N GLU A 262 -0.59 -15.27 -24.16
CA GLU A 262 -0.46 -14.79 -25.55
C GLU A 262 -0.67 -13.30 -25.91
N TYR A 263 -1.45 -12.50 -25.18
CA TYR A 263 -1.85 -11.16 -25.68
C TYR A 263 -1.66 -9.96 -24.74
N GLY A 264 -1.06 -10.13 -23.56
CA GLY A 264 -0.69 -8.98 -22.70
C GLY A 264 -1.87 -8.16 -22.15
N SER A 265 -3.10 -8.67 -22.24
CA SER A 265 -4.31 -8.07 -21.67
C SER A 265 -4.92 -8.94 -20.56
N PHE A 266 -5.55 -8.28 -19.59
CA PHE A 266 -6.14 -8.84 -18.37
C PHE A 266 -7.61 -8.45 -18.30
N GLY A 267 -8.44 -9.28 -17.67
CA GLY A 267 -9.87 -9.03 -17.51
C GLY A 267 -10.56 -10.18 -16.78
N PRO A 268 -11.90 -10.21 -16.76
CA PRO A 268 -12.67 -11.33 -16.24
C PRO A 268 -12.24 -12.66 -16.85
N LEU A 269 -12.07 -13.69 -16.03
CA LEU A 269 -11.80 -15.05 -16.49
C LEU A 269 -12.97 -15.54 -17.37
N PRO A 270 -12.71 -16.06 -18.58
CA PRO A 270 -13.75 -16.56 -19.48
C PRO A 270 -14.69 -17.58 -18.83
N GLU A 271 -14.16 -18.41 -17.93
CA GLU A 271 -14.89 -19.42 -17.17
C GLU A 271 -15.97 -18.81 -16.26
N LEU A 272 -15.86 -17.53 -15.92
CA LEU A 272 -16.77 -16.78 -15.04
C LEU A 272 -17.66 -15.79 -15.79
N VAL A 273 -17.70 -15.88 -17.13
CA VAL A 273 -18.51 -15.05 -18.00
C VAL A 273 -19.45 -15.94 -18.82
N SER A 274 -20.75 -15.65 -18.76
CA SER A 274 -21.79 -16.33 -19.54
C SER A 274 -22.85 -15.34 -20.04
N ALA A 275 -23.86 -15.82 -20.75
CA ALA A 275 -25.00 -15.00 -21.16
C ALA A 275 -25.82 -14.50 -19.95
N GLU A 276 -25.92 -15.32 -18.91
CA GLU A 276 -26.63 -15.03 -17.65
C GLU A 276 -25.79 -14.19 -16.69
N LYS A 277 -24.45 -14.30 -16.78
CA LYS A 277 -23.49 -13.52 -16.00
C LYS A 277 -22.48 -12.84 -16.93
N PRO A 278 -22.84 -11.69 -17.54
CA PRO A 278 -21.96 -10.99 -18.46
C PRO A 278 -20.69 -10.47 -17.77
N ALA A 279 -19.69 -10.12 -18.57
CA ALA A 279 -18.49 -9.46 -18.07
C ALA A 279 -18.87 -8.11 -17.43
N LEU A 280 -18.41 -7.89 -16.20
CA LEU A 280 -18.57 -6.62 -15.49
C LEU A 280 -17.42 -5.64 -15.77
N TYR A 281 -16.30 -6.16 -16.26
CA TYR A 281 -15.08 -5.39 -16.48
C TYR A 281 -14.54 -5.60 -17.89
N ARG A 282 -13.99 -4.53 -18.47
CA ARG A 282 -13.29 -4.59 -19.75
C ARG A 282 -11.86 -5.13 -19.58
N GLN A 283 -11.25 -5.47 -20.70
CA GLN A 283 -9.84 -5.83 -20.72
C GLN A 283 -8.93 -4.59 -20.54
N PHE A 284 -7.76 -4.79 -19.94
CA PHE A 284 -6.71 -3.77 -19.72
C PHE A 284 -5.31 -4.38 -19.86
N THR A 285 -4.26 -3.56 -20.03
CA THR A 285 -2.86 -4.04 -20.07
C THR A 285 -2.10 -3.76 -18.77
N LEU A 286 -0.96 -4.43 -18.53
CA LEU A 286 -0.08 -4.09 -17.39
C LEU A 286 0.35 -2.62 -17.43
N ASP A 287 0.63 -2.09 -18.61
CA ASP A 287 1.02 -0.70 -18.75
C ASP A 287 -0.12 0.24 -18.38
N GLU A 288 -1.35 -0.09 -18.78
CA GLU A 288 -2.54 0.65 -18.37
C GLU A 288 -2.74 0.58 -16.85
N PHE A 289 -2.53 -0.58 -16.25
CA PHE A 289 -2.57 -0.79 -14.81
C PHE A 289 -1.57 0.13 -14.07
N PHE A 290 -0.29 0.08 -14.43
CA PHE A 290 0.74 0.89 -13.78
C PHE A 290 0.56 2.39 -14.05
N ARG A 291 0.19 2.80 -15.27
CA ARG A 291 -0.16 4.21 -15.56
C ARG A 291 -1.34 4.67 -14.72
N THR A 292 -2.35 3.83 -14.55
CA THR A 292 -3.54 4.20 -13.77
C THR A 292 -3.21 4.32 -12.28
N LEU A 293 -2.30 3.48 -11.76
CA LEU A 293 -1.79 3.58 -10.40
C LEU A 293 -0.88 4.80 -10.18
N SER A 294 -0.12 5.23 -11.19
CA SER A 294 0.86 6.33 -11.05
C SER A 294 0.35 7.72 -11.47
N SER A 295 -0.75 7.80 -12.22
CA SER A 295 -1.19 9.05 -12.90
C SER A 295 -2.02 10.01 -12.06
N LYS A 296 -2.47 9.63 -10.85
CA LYS A 296 -3.16 10.53 -9.92
C LYS A 296 -2.85 10.15 -8.48
N ALA A 297 -2.98 11.12 -7.58
CA ALA A 297 -3.09 10.93 -6.15
C ALA A 297 -3.84 9.63 -5.83
N ILE A 298 -3.41 8.89 -4.81
CA ILE A 298 -4.05 7.66 -4.32
C ILE A 298 -5.42 8.02 -3.72
N ASP A 299 -6.35 8.49 -4.58
CA ASP A 299 -7.66 9.05 -4.27
C ASP A 299 -8.74 8.55 -5.28
N SER A 300 -9.65 7.78 -4.68
CA SER A 300 -11.08 7.53 -4.92
C SER A 300 -11.71 7.18 -6.28
N LYS A 301 -10.98 7.06 -7.39
CA LYS A 301 -11.49 6.25 -8.53
C LYS A 301 -10.65 5.00 -8.65
N SER A 302 -11.08 3.95 -7.94
CA SER A 302 -10.45 2.64 -7.95
C SER A 302 -10.19 2.20 -9.39
N LEU A 303 -9.09 1.46 -9.60
CA LEU A 303 -8.84 0.83 -10.90
C LEU A 303 -10.06 0.02 -11.34
N VAL A 304 -10.68 -0.68 -10.40
CA VAL A 304 -11.92 -1.45 -10.59
C VAL A 304 -13.01 -0.60 -11.22
N ASP A 305 -13.29 0.62 -10.72
CA ASP A 305 -14.33 1.49 -11.27
C ASP A 305 -14.00 2.03 -12.67
N LYS A 306 -12.71 2.24 -12.98
CA LYS A 306 -12.26 2.68 -14.32
C LYS A 306 -12.34 1.56 -15.36
N LEU A 307 -12.40 0.31 -14.90
CA LEU A 307 -12.45 -0.87 -15.75
C LEU A 307 -13.85 -1.49 -15.84
N LYS A 308 -14.85 -0.99 -15.10
CA LYS A 308 -16.24 -1.42 -15.27
C LYS A 308 -16.75 -1.11 -16.69
N LEU A 309 -17.58 -2.00 -17.23
CA LEU A 309 -18.30 -1.84 -18.50
C LEU A 309 -19.57 -0.99 -18.35
#